data_AF-A0A954MWD4-F1
#
_entry.id   AF-A0A954MWD4-F1
#
_cell.length_a   1.000
_cell.length_b   1.000
_cell.length_c   1.000
_cell.angle_alpha   90.00
_cell.angle_beta   90.00
_cell.angle_gamma   90.00
#
_symmetry.space_group_name_H-M   'P 1'
#
loop_
_entity.id
_entity.type
_entity.pdbx_description
1 polymer ?
#
loop_
_entity_poly.entity_id
_entity_poly.type
_entity_poly.pdbx_seq_one_letter_code
_entity_poly.pdbx_strand_id
1 'polypeptide(L)'
;MLERLDEIEWGELSHAYGVATDVPLILRALAERNGFRDSKEFDGVDLVLALGNRIAHQGSLYPATLPAVPFLMEIVEKGRLSNRNEIVDLLVVIANGWNGIIEEEAESETYVVKIRERFENREELYRA
;
A
#
# COMPACT_ATOMS: atom_id res chain seq x y z
N MET A 1 11.68 8.59 -6.00
CA MET A 1 10.63 7.97 -5.17
C MET A 1 9.71 7.24 -6.11
N LEU A 2 9.33 5.99 -5.83
CA LEU A 2 8.47 5.16 -6.69
C LEU A 2 9.09 4.77 -8.06
N GLU A 3 10.41 4.61 -8.14
CA GLU A 3 11.15 4.47 -9.42
C GLU A 3 10.77 3.22 -10.23
N ARG A 4 10.29 2.17 -9.55
CA ARG A 4 9.91 0.88 -10.16
C ARG A 4 8.40 0.68 -10.28
N LEU A 5 7.62 1.74 -10.04
CA LEU A 5 6.15 1.64 -10.00
C LEU A 5 5.56 1.25 -11.35
N ASP A 6 6.14 1.76 -12.44
CA ASP A 6 5.71 1.48 -13.82
C ASP A 6 6.28 0.16 -14.38
N GLU A 7 7.15 -0.54 -13.62
CA GLU A 7 7.65 -1.88 -14.01
C GLU A 7 6.64 -3.00 -13.72
N ILE A 8 5.59 -2.70 -12.94
CA ILE A 8 4.55 -3.66 -12.60
C ILE A 8 3.44 -3.59 -13.65
N GLU A 9 3.07 -4.74 -14.20
CA GLU A 9 1.95 -4.90 -15.13
C GLU A 9 0.60 -4.78 -14.37
N TRP A 10 0.26 -3.59 -13.89
CA TRP A 10 -0.96 -3.33 -13.10
C TRP A 10 -2.25 -3.71 -13.84
N GLY A 11 -2.22 -3.73 -15.18
CA GLY A 11 -3.33 -4.19 -16.02
C GLY A 11 -3.63 -5.69 -15.91
N GLU A 12 -2.66 -6.50 -15.46
CA GLU A 12 -2.80 -7.94 -15.24
C GLU A 12 -3.14 -8.28 -13.78
N LEU A 13 -3.17 -7.27 -12.91
CA LEU A 13 -3.50 -7.41 -11.50
C LEU A 13 -4.93 -6.98 -11.23
N SER A 14 -5.54 -7.59 -10.21
CA SER A 14 -6.85 -7.19 -9.72
C SER A 14 -6.79 -6.67 -8.30
N HIS A 15 -7.79 -5.87 -7.96
CA HIS A 15 -8.15 -5.41 -6.63
C HIS A 15 -9.66 -5.59 -6.41
N ALA A 16 -10.19 -5.13 -5.28
CA ALA A 16 -11.59 -5.35 -4.87
C ALA A 16 -12.70 -4.85 -5.82
N TYR A 17 -12.36 -4.01 -6.79
CA TYR A 17 -13.32 -3.37 -7.69
C TYR A 17 -12.97 -3.58 -9.17
N GLY A 18 -12.00 -4.44 -9.49
CA GLY A 18 -11.60 -4.74 -10.88
C GLY A 18 -10.10 -4.72 -11.10
N VAL A 19 -9.70 -4.27 -12.30
CA VAL A 19 -8.30 -4.19 -12.74
C VAL A 19 -7.55 -3.08 -12.01
N ALA A 20 -6.31 -3.32 -11.63
CA ALA A 20 -5.55 -2.45 -10.71
C ALA A 20 -4.81 -1.28 -11.36
N THR A 21 -5.26 -0.81 -12.52
CA THR A 21 -4.62 0.32 -13.23
C THR A 21 -4.67 1.65 -12.47
N ASP A 22 -5.55 1.79 -11.49
CA ASP A 22 -5.69 3.00 -10.67
C ASP A 22 -4.78 3.01 -9.42
N VAL A 23 -4.30 1.86 -8.97
CA VAL A 23 -3.36 1.73 -7.84
C VAL A 23 -2.09 2.58 -7.99
N PRO A 24 -1.37 2.58 -9.13
CA PRO A 24 -0.19 3.43 -9.28
C PRO A 24 -0.52 4.93 -9.24
N LEU A 25 -1.72 5.34 -9.68
CA LEU A 25 -2.16 6.73 -9.59
C LEU A 25 -2.34 7.15 -8.13
N ILE A 26 -2.96 6.29 -7.32
CA ILE A 26 -3.17 6.55 -5.89
C ILE A 26 -1.84 6.57 -5.12
N LEU A 27 -0.90 5.65 -5.44
CA LEU A 27 0.43 5.63 -4.81
C LEU A 27 1.24 6.90 -5.11
N ARG A 28 1.20 7.41 -6.35
CA ARG A 28 1.80 8.71 -6.70
C ARG A 28 1.14 9.84 -5.93
N ALA A 29 -0.18 9.80 -5.80
CA ALA A 29 -0.93 10.81 -5.06
C ALA A 29 -0.58 10.85 -3.57
N LEU A 30 -0.38 9.68 -2.96
CA LEU A 30 0.08 9.55 -1.58
C LEU A 30 1.52 10.04 -1.38
N ALA A 31 2.39 9.86 -2.37
CA ALA A 31 3.76 10.33 -2.35
C ALA A 31 3.90 11.87 -2.47
N GLU A 32 2.90 12.54 -3.05
CA GLU A 32 2.93 13.98 -3.24
C GLU A 32 2.64 14.75 -1.95
N ARG A 33 3.60 15.60 -1.57
CA ARG A 33 3.61 16.35 -0.30
C ARG A 33 2.41 17.27 -0.07
N ASN A 34 1.67 17.64 -1.13
CA ASN A 34 0.54 18.57 -1.08
C ASN A 34 -0.76 17.96 -1.65
N GLY A 35 -0.82 16.63 -1.76
CA GLY A 35 -1.88 15.93 -2.50
C GLY A 35 -1.71 16.10 -4.01
N PHE A 36 -2.12 15.07 -4.75
CA PHE A 36 -2.09 15.07 -6.21
C PHE A 36 -3.02 16.15 -6.76
N ARG A 37 -2.48 17.31 -7.13
CA ARG A 37 -3.29 18.43 -7.63
C ARG A 37 -3.86 18.21 -9.03
N ASP A 38 -3.35 17.21 -9.76
CA ASP A 38 -3.69 16.99 -11.17
C ASP A 38 -4.72 15.87 -11.43
N SER A 39 -5.21 15.17 -10.41
CA SER A 39 -6.29 14.18 -10.56
C SER A 39 -7.53 14.71 -9.87
N LYS A 40 -8.40 15.33 -10.67
CA LYS A 40 -9.79 15.61 -10.26
C LYS A 40 -10.52 14.37 -9.73
N GLU A 41 -10.02 13.19 -10.08
CA GLU A 41 -10.54 11.88 -9.68
C GLU A 41 -10.44 11.60 -8.18
N PHE A 42 -9.47 12.20 -7.47
CA PHE A 42 -9.27 11.98 -6.03
C PHE A 42 -9.41 13.25 -5.18
N ASP A 43 -10.00 14.31 -5.72
CA ASP A 43 -10.27 15.54 -4.96
C ASP A 43 -11.26 15.28 -3.81
N GLY A 44 -10.88 15.69 -2.59
CA GLY A 44 -11.65 15.45 -1.36
C GLY A 44 -11.70 13.99 -0.89
N VAL A 45 -10.94 13.08 -1.51
CA VAL A 45 -10.91 11.66 -1.14
C VAL A 45 -9.76 11.38 -0.17
N ASP A 46 -10.02 10.59 0.86
CA ASP A 46 -8.97 9.99 1.69
C ASP A 46 -8.25 8.91 0.87
N LEU A 47 -7.03 9.24 0.41
CA LEU A 47 -6.23 8.39 -0.46
C LEU A 47 -5.78 7.09 0.24
N VAL A 48 -5.53 7.11 1.55
CA VAL A 48 -5.12 5.90 2.27
C VAL A 48 -6.30 4.95 2.38
N LEU A 49 -7.48 5.47 2.70
CA LEU A 49 -8.71 4.69 2.71
C LEU A 49 -9.07 4.17 1.30
N ALA A 50 -8.90 5.00 0.27
CA ALA A 50 -9.19 4.63 -1.12
C ALA A 50 -8.27 3.51 -1.63
N LEU A 51 -6.98 3.58 -1.30
CA LEU A 51 -6.02 2.53 -1.60
C LEU A 51 -6.32 1.27 -0.78
N GLY A 52 -6.50 1.44 0.53
CA GLY A 52 -6.80 0.38 1.48
C GLY A 52 -7.97 -0.45 1.00
N ASN A 53 -9.12 0.17 0.70
CA ASN A 53 -10.31 -0.51 0.19
C ASN A 53 -10.12 -1.25 -1.14
N ARG A 54 -9.09 -0.93 -1.94
CA ARG A 54 -8.80 -1.67 -3.17
C ARG A 54 -7.97 -2.90 -2.89
N ILE A 55 -6.82 -2.69 -2.26
CA ILE A 55 -5.81 -3.74 -2.05
C ILE A 55 -6.13 -4.60 -0.82
N ALA A 56 -7.06 -4.16 -0.01
CA ALA A 56 -7.64 -4.88 1.10
C ALA A 56 -9.12 -4.44 1.21
N HIS A 57 -10.03 -5.18 0.54
CA HIS A 57 -11.47 -5.22 0.87
C HIS A 57 -12.06 -6.49 1.57
N GLN A 58 -12.93 -6.30 2.58
CA GLN A 58 -13.68 -7.31 3.35
C GLN A 58 -12.93 -8.59 3.79
N GLY A 59 -11.77 -8.45 4.44
CA GLY A 59 -11.01 -9.61 4.95
C GLY A 59 -10.19 -10.34 3.88
N SER A 60 -10.10 -9.79 2.66
CA SER A 60 -9.40 -10.41 1.54
C SER A 60 -8.26 -9.52 1.02
N LEU A 61 -7.07 -10.10 0.84
CA LEU A 61 -6.00 -9.47 0.08
C LEU A 61 -6.17 -9.82 -1.41
N TYR A 62 -5.68 -8.94 -2.28
CA TYR A 62 -5.83 -9.02 -3.73
C TYR A 62 -4.47 -9.13 -4.43
N PRO A 63 -4.42 -9.55 -5.71
CA PRO A 63 -3.16 -9.59 -6.47
C PRO A 63 -2.37 -8.28 -6.47
N ALA A 64 -3.06 -7.13 -6.42
CA ALA A 64 -2.43 -5.81 -6.31
C ALA A 64 -1.83 -5.49 -4.92
N THR A 65 -2.14 -6.26 -3.87
CA THR A 65 -1.67 -5.98 -2.49
C THR A 65 -0.17 -6.06 -2.37
N LEU A 66 0.42 -7.22 -2.67
CA LEU A 66 1.87 -7.42 -2.48
C LEU A 66 2.71 -6.47 -3.33
N PRO A 67 2.38 -6.22 -4.62
CA PRO A 67 3.09 -5.25 -5.43
C PRO A 67 3.01 -3.81 -4.88
N ALA A 68 1.95 -3.44 -4.15
CA ALA A 68 1.83 -2.11 -3.55
C ALA A 68 2.70 -1.91 -2.29
N VAL A 69 3.08 -2.98 -1.57
CA VAL A 69 3.77 -2.90 -0.27
C VAL A 69 5.11 -2.16 -0.33
N PRO A 70 6.04 -2.45 -1.27
CA PRO A 70 7.33 -1.74 -1.34
C PRO A 70 7.18 -0.22 -1.49
N PHE A 71 6.17 0.23 -2.24
CA PHE A 71 5.91 1.64 -2.46
C PHE A 71 5.31 2.32 -1.23
N LEU A 72 4.39 1.64 -0.53
CA LEU A 72 3.86 2.12 0.75
C LEU A 72 4.99 2.29 1.78
N MET A 73 5.95 1.34 1.84
CA MET A 73 7.13 1.46 2.70
C MET A 73 8.00 2.66 2.29
N GLU A 74 8.26 2.84 1.00
CA GLU A 74 9.04 3.98 0.49
C GLU A 74 8.37 5.33 0.82
N ILE A 75 7.04 5.42 0.71
CA ILE A 75 6.26 6.61 1.05
C ILE A 75 6.38 6.93 2.55
N VAL A 76 6.33 5.93 3.43
CA VAL A 76 6.49 6.10 4.88
C VAL A 76 7.91 6.54 5.27
N GLU A 77 8.93 6.03 4.57
CA GLU A 77 10.34 6.32 4.85
C GLU A 77 10.78 7.71 4.36
N LYS A 78 10.34 8.10 3.17
CA LYS A 78 10.81 9.32 2.49
C LYS A 78 9.82 10.48 2.58
N GLY A 79 8.58 10.21 2.97
CA GLY A 79 7.51 11.20 3.07
C GLY A 79 7.54 12.03 4.35
N ARG A 80 7.46 13.36 4.23
CA ARG A 80 7.04 14.25 5.31
C ARG A 80 5.52 14.42 5.24
N LEU A 81 4.78 13.36 5.56
CA LEU A 81 3.35 13.29 5.27
C LEU A 81 2.50 13.25 6.54
N SER A 82 1.33 13.89 6.49
CA SER A 82 0.32 13.86 7.56
C SER A 82 -0.33 12.49 7.72
N ASN A 83 -0.39 11.70 6.64
CA ASN A 83 -1.04 10.38 6.58
C ASN A 83 -0.08 9.20 6.89
N ARG A 84 1.13 9.49 7.42
CA ARG A 84 2.15 8.46 7.67
C ARG A 84 1.63 7.33 8.57
N ASN A 85 0.91 7.67 9.64
CA ASN A 85 0.40 6.67 10.59
C ASN A 85 -0.67 5.78 9.93
N GLU A 86 -1.56 6.35 9.14
CA GLU A 86 -2.62 5.58 8.44
C GLU A 86 -2.02 4.59 7.44
N ILE A 87 -0.93 4.95 6.75
CA ILE A 87 -0.22 4.03 5.85
C ILE A 87 0.47 2.90 6.65
N VAL A 88 1.02 3.22 7.83
CA VAL A 88 1.60 2.20 8.73
C VAL A 88 0.51 1.23 9.21
N ASP A 89 -0.65 1.74 9.60
CA ASP A 89 -1.79 0.92 10.03
C ASP A 89 -2.25 -0.02 8.90
N LEU A 90 -2.32 0.48 7.67
CA LEU A 90 -2.62 -0.33 6.49
C LEU A 90 -1.58 -1.44 6.27
N LEU A 91 -0.28 -1.13 6.40
CA LEU A 91 0.80 -2.11 6.30
C LEU A 91 0.70 -3.19 7.39
N VAL A 92 0.32 -2.82 8.61
CA VAL A 92 0.07 -3.77 9.71
C VAL A 92 -1.11 -4.69 9.38
N VAL A 93 -2.22 -4.16 8.84
CA VAL A 93 -3.37 -4.97 8.41
C VAL A 93 -2.96 -5.98 7.34
N ILE A 94 -2.21 -5.54 6.32
CA ILE A 94 -1.72 -6.40 5.24
C ILE A 94 -0.79 -7.50 5.79
N ALA A 95 0.14 -7.15 6.69
CA ALA A 95 1.09 -8.08 7.28
C ALA A 95 0.43 -9.20 8.10
N ASN A 96 -0.70 -8.90 8.72
CA ASN A 96 -1.48 -9.86 9.50
C ASN A 96 -2.40 -10.74 8.63
N GLY A 97 -2.25 -10.69 7.29
CA GLY A 97 -3.01 -11.53 6.36
C GLY A 97 -4.51 -11.18 6.32
N TRP A 98 -4.84 -10.00 6.85
CA TRP A 98 -6.18 -9.48 7.08
C TRP A 98 -7.24 -10.48 7.59
N ASN A 99 -7.25 -10.65 8.91
CA ASN A 99 -8.34 -11.28 9.65
C ASN A 99 -8.98 -10.31 10.66
N GLY A 100 -9.31 -9.07 10.25
CA GLY A 100 -10.14 -8.11 11.01
C GLY A 100 -9.81 -7.79 12.49
N ILE A 101 -8.77 -8.37 13.09
CA ILE A 101 -8.47 -8.32 14.52
C ILE A 101 -6.99 -7.96 14.64
N ILE A 102 -6.74 -6.76 15.17
CA ILE A 102 -5.44 -6.40 15.76
C ILE A 102 -5.56 -6.80 17.22
N GLU A 103 -4.97 -7.92 17.60
CA GLU A 103 -4.81 -8.27 19.03
C GLU A 103 -3.72 -7.36 19.61
N GLU A 104 -4.18 -6.35 20.36
CA GLU A 104 -3.50 -5.47 21.33
C GLU A 104 -2.08 -4.92 21.03
N GLU A 105 -1.99 -3.58 21.02
CA GLU A 105 -0.81 -2.73 21.19
C GLU A 105 0.55 -3.32 20.78
N ALA A 106 0.76 -3.46 19.47
CA ALA A 106 2.07 -3.73 18.92
C ALA A 106 2.94 -2.46 18.95
N GLU A 107 3.90 -2.40 19.87
CA GLU A 107 4.92 -1.35 19.94
C GLU A 107 5.59 -1.12 18.57
N SER A 108 5.48 0.12 18.07
CA SER A 108 5.64 0.49 16.66
C SER A 108 7.05 0.31 16.05
N GLU A 109 8.09 0.02 16.83
CA GLU A 109 9.48 -0.07 16.32
C GLU A 109 9.87 -1.47 15.83
N THR A 110 9.23 -2.55 16.31
CA THR A 110 9.60 -3.94 15.98
C THR A 110 8.83 -4.52 14.78
N TYR A 111 7.79 -3.83 14.31
CA TYR A 111 6.89 -4.36 13.27
C TYR A 111 7.44 -4.16 11.84
N VAL A 112 8.10 -3.03 11.57
CA VAL A 112 8.70 -2.76 10.25
C VAL A 112 9.79 -3.79 9.93
N VAL A 113 10.57 -4.22 10.94
CA VAL A 113 11.59 -5.26 10.80
C VAL A 113 10.96 -6.61 10.48
N LYS A 114 9.88 -7.01 11.16
CA LYS A 114 9.19 -8.29 10.90
C LYS A 114 8.50 -8.34 9.54
N ILE A 115 7.91 -7.22 9.11
CA ILE A 115 7.38 -7.07 7.74
C ILE A 115 8.52 -7.22 6.75
N ARG A 116 9.60 -6.47 6.96
CA ARG A 116 10.80 -6.52 6.12
C ARG A 116 11.37 -7.93 6.02
N GLU A 117 11.56 -8.66 7.12
CA GLU A 117 12.02 -10.06 7.11
C GLU A 117 11.09 -11.02 6.35
N ARG A 118 9.78 -10.76 6.37
CA ARG A 118 8.77 -11.55 5.65
C ARG A 118 8.72 -11.23 4.16
N PHE A 119 9.15 -10.04 3.76
CA PHE A 119 9.20 -9.58 2.36
C PHE A 119 10.60 -9.70 1.71
N GLU A 120 11.69 -9.62 2.48
CA GLU A 120 13.09 -9.73 2.02
C GLU A 120 13.46 -11.14 1.56
N ASN A 121 12.78 -12.18 2.04
CA ASN A 121 13.06 -13.58 1.70
C ASN A 121 12.24 -14.13 0.51
N ARG A 122 11.59 -13.27 -0.28
CA ARG A 122 10.70 -13.72 -1.37
C ARG A 122 10.99 -13.00 -2.69
N GLU A 123 12.25 -13.01 -3.15
CA GLU A 123 12.60 -12.56 -4.52
C GLU A 123 11.75 -13.26 -5.61
N GLU A 124 11.32 -14.48 -5.34
CA GLU A 124 10.42 -15.31 -6.15
C GLU A 124 8.97 -14.79 -6.27
N LEU A 125 8.53 -13.89 -5.40
CA LEU A 125 7.24 -13.18 -5.58
C LEU A 125 7.36 -11.98 -6.54
N TYR A 126 8.59 -11.57 -6.89
CA TYR A 126 8.87 -10.46 -7.80
C TYR A 126 9.28 -10.92 -9.21
N ARG A 127 9.27 -12.22 -9.47
CA ARG A 127 9.49 -12.79 -10.80
C ARG A 127 8.27 -13.64 -11.18
N ALA A 128 7.31 -12.99 -11.83
CA ALA A 128 6.44 -13.69 -12.78
C ALA A 128 7.25 -14.10 -14.01
#